data_AF-A0A3M1AU33-F1
#
_entry.id   AF-A0A3M1AU33-F1
#
_cell.length_a   1.000
_cell.length_b   1.000
_cell.length_c   1.000
_cell.angle_alpha   90.00
_cell.angle_beta   90.00
_cell.angle_gamma   90.00
#
_symmetry.space_group_name_H-M   'P 1'
#
loop_
_entity.id
_entity.type
_entity.pdbx_description
1 polymer ?
#
loop_
_entity_poly.entity_id
_entity_poly.type
_entity_poly.pdbx_seq_one_letter_code
_entity_poly.pdbx_strand_id
1 'polypeptide(L)'
;DISRALIAISNNKIVILLLINLVLLVVGTFMDMTPAVLIFTPIFLPVLAAMGVDPIHFGILMVLNLCIGLCTPPVGTVLFVGCGVAKVSIAEIVRPLLPLYAAMVIALLLVTYIPEITLALPRWLGF
;
A
#
# COMPACT_ATOMS: atom_id res chain seq x y z
N ASP A 1 -4.98 -22.46 -3.71
CA ASP A 1 -5.61 -21.13 -3.61
C ASP A 1 -5.09 -20.33 -2.44
N ILE A 2 -4.35 -19.26 -2.72
CA ILE A 2 -3.85 -18.30 -1.71
C ILE A 2 -5.03 -17.78 -0.85
N SER A 3 -6.23 -17.68 -1.43
CA SER A 3 -7.48 -17.34 -0.75
C SER A 3 -7.85 -18.31 0.40
N ARG A 4 -7.65 -19.63 0.23
CA ARG A 4 -7.91 -20.61 1.30
C ARG A 4 -6.83 -20.56 2.38
N ALA A 5 -5.58 -20.30 2.01
CA ALA A 5 -4.48 -20.13 2.96
C ALA A 5 -4.68 -18.89 3.85
N LEU A 6 -5.15 -17.77 3.28
CA LEU A 6 -5.45 -16.55 4.03
C LEU A 6 -6.64 -16.71 5.00
N ILE A 7 -7.71 -17.39 4.56
CA ILE A 7 -8.89 -17.67 5.41
C ILE A 7 -8.55 -18.69 6.52
N ALA A 8 -7.67 -19.66 6.25
CA ALA A 8 -7.26 -20.66 7.24
C ALA A 8 -6.38 -20.08 8.37
N ILE A 9 -5.70 -18.96 8.15
CA ILE A 9 -4.84 -18.31 9.15
C ILE A 9 -5.65 -17.43 10.11
N SER A 10 -6.71 -16.74 9.65
CA SER A 10 -7.57 -15.96 10.56
C SER A 10 -8.91 -15.52 9.93
N ASN A 11 -10.02 -15.68 10.65
CA ASN A 11 -11.34 -15.10 10.31
C ASN A 11 -11.43 -13.59 10.56
N ASN A 12 -10.36 -12.96 11.05
CA ASN A 12 -10.38 -11.54 11.41
C ASN A 12 -9.95 -10.66 10.22
N LYS A 13 -10.91 -9.86 9.72
CA LYS A 13 -10.76 -8.92 8.60
C LYS A 13 -9.52 -8.03 8.71
N ILE A 14 -9.18 -7.63 9.93
CA ILE A 14 -8.01 -6.82 10.27
C ILE A 14 -6.69 -7.53 9.95
N VAL A 15 -6.58 -8.82 10.28
CA VAL A 15 -5.33 -9.59 10.13
C VAL A 15 -5.02 -9.82 8.65
N ILE A 16 -6.04 -10.10 7.84
CA ILE A 16 -5.89 -10.27 6.39
C ILE A 16 -5.52 -8.94 5.72
N LEU A 17 -6.15 -7.83 6.11
CA LEU A 17 -5.78 -6.50 5.59
C LEU A 17 -4.33 -6.13 5.94
N LEU A 18 -3.87 -6.47 7.14
CA LEU A 18 -2.49 -6.24 7.56
C LEU A 18 -1.50 -7.09 6.75
N LEU A 19 -1.82 -8.36 6.51
CA LEU A 19 -1.03 -9.24 5.64
C LEU A 19 -0.94 -8.71 4.21
N ILE A 20 -2.06 -8.24 3.66
CA ILE A 20 -2.10 -7.64 2.32
C ILE A 20 -1.25 -6.38 2.26
N ASN A 21 -1.37 -5.46 3.23
CA ASN A 21 -0.49 -4.29 3.33
C ASN A 21 0.98 -4.71 3.33
N LEU A 22 1.36 -5.67 4.18
CA LEU A 22 2.76 -6.10 4.30
C LEU A 22 3.30 -6.70 3.00
N VAL A 23 2.51 -7.53 2.32
CA VAL A 23 2.86 -8.09 1.01
C VAL A 23 3.00 -6.97 -0.03
N LEU A 24 2.03 -6.05 -0.11
CA LEU A 24 2.04 -4.95 -1.07
C LEU A 24 3.20 -3.98 -0.84
N LEU A 25 3.57 -3.74 0.42
CA LEU A 25 4.68 -2.86 0.79
C LEU A 25 6.02 -3.50 0.37
N VAL A 26 6.21 -4.80 0.62
CA VAL A 26 7.39 -5.53 0.15
C VAL A 26 7.44 -5.56 -1.37
N VAL A 27 6.34 -5.90 -2.05
CA VAL A 27 6.29 -5.94 -3.53
C VAL A 27 6.56 -4.57 -4.12
N GLY A 28 5.94 -3.51 -3.58
CA GLY A 28 6.09 -2.14 -4.05
C GLY A 28 7.53 -1.63 -3.95
N THR A 29 8.35 -2.27 -3.11
CA THR A 29 9.78 -1.95 -3.03
C THR A 29 10.61 -2.48 -4.21
N PHE A 30 10.13 -3.52 -4.91
CA PHE A 30 10.81 -4.16 -6.04
C PHE A 30 10.18 -3.86 -7.40
N MET A 31 8.88 -3.54 -7.43
CA MET A 31 8.09 -3.42 -8.64
C MET A 31 7.42 -2.04 -8.72
N ASP A 32 7.42 -1.45 -9.92
CA ASP A 32 6.77 -0.16 -10.17
C ASP A 32 5.24 -0.23 -9.90
N MET A 33 4.62 0.90 -9.55
CA MET A 33 3.20 0.98 -9.22
C MET A 33 2.33 0.39 -10.33
N THR A 34 2.63 0.68 -11.60
CA THR A 34 1.80 0.26 -12.73
C THR A 34 1.71 -1.28 -12.87
N PRO A 35 2.83 -2.01 -13.02
CA PRO A 35 2.78 -3.47 -13.12
C PRO A 35 2.28 -4.14 -11.83
N ALA A 36 2.59 -3.58 -10.65
CA ALA A 36 2.09 -4.11 -9.39
C ALA A 36 0.55 -4.04 -9.32
N VAL A 37 -0.05 -2.89 -9.63
CA VAL A 37 -1.53 -2.76 -9.66
C VAL A 37 -2.15 -3.75 -10.66
N LEU A 38 -1.60 -3.88 -11.87
CA LEU A 38 -2.14 -4.78 -12.90
C LEU A 38 -2.12 -6.25 -12.48
N ILE A 39 -1.09 -6.69 -11.75
CA ILE A 39 -0.95 -8.07 -11.29
C ILE A 39 -1.80 -8.33 -10.04
N PHE A 40 -1.73 -7.44 -9.04
CA PHE A 40 -2.30 -7.69 -7.72
C PHE A 40 -3.78 -7.35 -7.63
N THR A 41 -4.30 -6.43 -8.45
CA THR A 41 -5.73 -6.13 -8.51
C THR A 41 -6.59 -7.38 -8.74
N PRO A 42 -6.41 -8.16 -9.83
CA PRO A 42 -7.25 -9.34 -10.08
C PRO A 42 -7.03 -10.46 -9.04
N ILE A 43 -5.90 -10.47 -8.33
CA ILE A 43 -5.59 -11.48 -7.31
C ILE A 43 -6.30 -11.17 -5.99
N PHE A 44 -6.24 -9.92 -5.52
CA PHE A 44 -6.76 -9.53 -4.21
C PHE A 44 -8.20 -9.03 -4.23
N LEU A 45 -8.67 -8.43 -5.34
CA LEU A 45 -10.04 -7.96 -5.48
C LEU A 45 -11.09 -9.04 -5.14
N PRO A 46 -11.03 -10.29 -5.66
CA PRO A 46 -12.01 -11.31 -5.31
C PRO A 46 -11.94 -11.75 -3.84
N VAL A 47 -10.75 -11.74 -3.24
CA VAL A 47 -10.55 -12.08 -1.82
C VAL A 47 -11.21 -11.03 -0.92
N LEU A 48 -11.01 -9.75 -1.25
CA LEU A 48 -11.52 -8.63 -0.48
C LEU A 48 -13.01 -8.40 -0.69
N ALA A 49 -13.51 -8.63 -1.91
CA ALA A 49 -14.95 -8.64 -2.19
C ALA A 49 -15.67 -9.75 -1.40
N ALA A 50 -15.07 -10.94 -1.29
CA ALA A 50 -15.61 -12.02 -0.45
C ALA A 50 -15.63 -11.68 1.05
N MET A 51 -14.80 -10.73 1.48
CA MET A 51 -14.76 -10.21 2.86
C MET A 51 -15.63 -8.96 3.08
N GLY A 52 -16.38 -8.53 2.06
CA GLY A 52 -17.18 -7.31 2.10
C GLY A 52 -16.35 -6.04 2.29
N VAL A 53 -15.15 -5.98 1.72
CA VAL A 53 -14.36 -4.75 1.61
C VAL A 53 -14.76 -4.03 0.32
N ASP A 54 -14.93 -2.72 0.40
CA ASP A 54 -15.26 -1.90 -0.76
C ASP A 54 -14.10 -1.89 -1.78
N PRO A 55 -14.36 -2.10 -3.09
CA PRO A 55 -13.34 -2.06 -4.14
C PRO A 55 -12.56 -0.74 -4.19
N ILE A 56 -13.22 0.39 -3.94
CA ILE A 56 -12.61 1.73 -3.96
C ILE A 56 -11.63 1.85 -2.79
N HIS A 57 -12.06 1.41 -1.60
CA HIS A 57 -11.21 1.38 -0.42
C HIS A 57 -9.94 0.55 -0.66
N PHE A 58 -10.11 -0.63 -1.28
CA PHE A 58 -8.99 -1.48 -1.64
C PHE A 58 -8.05 -0.84 -2.66
N GLY A 59 -8.59 -0.20 -3.71
CA GLY A 59 -7.78 0.50 -4.70
C GLY A 59 -6.89 1.58 -4.05
N ILE A 60 -7.47 2.37 -3.15
CA ILE A 60 -6.73 3.40 -2.41
C ILE A 60 -5.64 2.76 -1.53
N LEU A 61 -5.97 1.68 -0.82
CA LEU A 61 -5.02 0.95 0.03
C LEU A 61 -3.85 0.39 -0.79
N MET A 62 -4.10 -0.18 -1.97
CA MET A 62 -3.04 -0.64 -2.86
C MET A 62 -2.13 0.50 -3.31
N VAL A 63 -2.72 1.58 -3.82
CA VAL A 63 -1.95 2.72 -4.34
C VAL A 63 -1.08 3.32 -3.24
N LEU A 64 -1.60 3.45 -2.02
CA LEU A 64 -0.83 3.94 -0.87
C LEU A 64 0.33 3.01 -0.52
N ASN A 65 0.11 1.68 -0.41
CA ASN A 65 1.19 0.73 -0.14
C ASN A 65 2.30 0.77 -1.19
N LEU A 66 1.91 0.78 -2.47
CA LEU A 66 2.86 0.79 -3.58
C LEU A 66 3.63 2.11 -3.64
N CYS A 67 2.98 3.24 -3.36
CA CYS A 67 3.65 4.54 -3.28
C CYS A 67 4.68 4.57 -2.15
N ILE A 68 4.35 4.02 -0.98
CA ILE A 68 5.30 3.86 0.13
C ILE A 68 6.46 2.96 -0.28
N GLY A 69 6.19 1.87 -0.99
CA GLY A 69 7.21 0.95 -1.48
C GLY A 69 8.19 1.61 -2.46
N LEU A 70 7.70 2.46 -3.36
CA LEU A 70 8.51 3.22 -4.33
C LEU A 70 9.42 4.26 -3.68
N CYS A 71 9.01 4.79 -2.52
CA CYS A 71 9.85 5.65 -1.72
C CYS A 71 10.88 4.84 -0.91
N THR A 72 10.48 3.70 -0.33
CA THR A 72 11.33 2.91 0.59
C THR A 72 12.54 2.27 -0.12
N PRO A 73 13.76 2.31 0.46
CA PRO A 73 14.98 1.76 -0.15
C PRO A 73 15.00 0.22 -0.18
N PRO A 74 14.77 -0.40 -1.36
CA PRO A 74 15.73 -1.33 -1.97
C PRO A 74 15.88 -1.19 -3.51
N VAL A 75 14.84 -0.78 -4.27
CA VAL A 75 14.91 -0.41 -5.70
C VAL A 75 14.41 1.03 -5.92
N GLY A 76 13.47 1.50 -5.08
CA GLY A 76 13.22 2.91 -4.71
C GLY A 76 13.25 3.94 -5.84
N THR A 77 12.67 3.65 -7.00
CA THR A 77 12.89 4.45 -8.23
C THR A 77 12.65 5.95 -8.01
N VAL A 78 11.61 6.32 -7.26
CA VAL A 78 11.30 7.72 -6.92
C VAL A 78 12.35 8.31 -5.97
N LEU A 79 12.81 7.53 -5.00
CA LEU A 79 13.90 7.90 -4.09
C LEU A 79 15.21 8.14 -4.86
N PHE A 80 15.57 7.24 -5.78
CA PHE A 80 16.78 7.34 -6.61
C PHE A 80 16.72 8.55 -7.56
N VAL A 81 15.57 8.79 -8.19
CA VAL A 81 15.38 9.99 -9.04
C VAL A 81 15.49 11.26 -8.20
N GLY A 82 14.88 11.29 -7.00
CA GLY A 82 15.01 12.40 -6.07
C GLY A 82 16.46 12.68 -5.66
N CYS A 83 17.23 11.63 -5.33
CA CYS A 83 18.65 11.74 -5.04
C CYS A 83 19.46 12.25 -6.24
N GLY A 84 19.14 11.80 -7.46
CA GLY A 84 19.80 12.24 -8.69
C GLY A 84 19.57 13.72 -9.00
N VAL A 85 18.36 14.23 -8.77
CA VAL A 85 18.03 15.66 -8.92
C VAL A 85 18.69 16.49 -7.82
N ALA A 86 18.66 16.00 -6.58
CA ALA A 86 19.24 16.69 -5.43
C ALA A 86 20.77 16.59 -5.32
N LYS A 87 21.42 15.73 -6.13
CA LYS A 87 22.88 15.44 -6.12
C LYS A 87 23.43 15.05 -4.75
N VAL A 88 22.63 14.34 -3.96
CA VAL A 88 23.02 13.83 -2.63
C VAL A 88 22.90 12.31 -2.60
N SER A 89 23.62 11.67 -1.68
CA SER A 89 23.59 10.22 -1.56
C SER A 89 22.28 9.73 -0.91
N ILE A 90 21.90 8.49 -1.19
CA ILE A 90 20.70 7.86 -0.61
C ILE A 90 20.79 7.84 0.92
N ALA A 91 21.97 7.59 1.47
CA ALA A 91 22.19 7.56 2.91
C ALA A 91 21.92 8.93 3.57
N GLU A 92 22.21 10.03 2.87
CA GLU A 92 21.94 11.38 3.35
C GLU A 92 20.47 11.76 3.25
N ILE A 93 19.74 11.24 2.26
CA ILE A 93 18.31 11.50 2.06
C ILE A 93 17.41 10.60 2.92
N VAL A 94 17.82 9.37 3.20
CA VAL A 94 17.01 8.42 3.99
C VAL A 94 16.81 8.90 5.43
N ARG A 95 17.83 9.49 6.07
CA ARG A 95 17.70 10.01 7.45
C ARG A 95 16.63 11.11 7.58
N PRO A 96 16.63 12.17 6.76
CA PRO A 96 15.57 13.17 6.71
C PRO A 96 14.21 12.61 6.31
N LEU A 97 14.18 11.53 5.52
CA LEU A 97 12.93 10.89 5.08
C LEU A 97 12.31 9.97 6.14
N LEU A 98 13.05 9.52 7.16
CA LEU A 98 12.48 8.71 8.25
C LEU A 98 11.20 9.29 8.89
N PRO A 99 11.13 10.59 9.27
CA PRO A 99 9.90 11.18 9.77
C PRO A 99 8.77 11.16 8.72
N LEU A 100 9.09 11.29 7.43
CA LEU A 100 8.10 11.18 6.36
C LEU A 100 7.59 9.73 6.23
N TYR A 101 8.48 8.73 6.27
CA TYR A 101 8.08 7.32 6.28
C TYR A 101 7.19 6.98 7.47
N ALA A 102 7.52 7.49 8.65
CA ALA A 102 6.69 7.31 9.84
C ALA A 102 5.28 7.89 9.62
N ALA A 103 5.18 9.10 9.06
CA ALA A 103 3.90 9.72 8.71
C ALA A 103 3.12 8.90 7.66
N MET A 104 3.80 8.37 6.64
CA MET A 104 3.19 7.53 5.62
C MET A 104 2.65 6.21 6.19
N VAL A 105 3.41 5.55 7.06
CA VAL A 105 2.96 4.31 7.73
C VAL A 105 1.78 4.59 8.65
N ILE A 106 1.78 5.70 9.39
CA ILE A 106 0.64 6.10 10.21
C ILE A 106 -0.60 6.35 9.33
N ALA A 107 -0.44 7.09 8.23
CA ALA A 107 -1.53 7.32 7.29
C ALA A 107 -2.06 6.02 6.69
N LEU A 108 -1.17 5.07 6.36
CA LEU A 108 -1.55 3.74 5.87
C LEU A 108 -2.36 2.95 6.90
N LEU A 109 -1.96 2.96 8.17
CA LEU A 109 -2.69 2.30 9.25
C LEU A 109 -4.05 2.97 9.47
N LEU A 110 -4.11 4.30 9.51
CA LEU A 110 -5.35 5.04 9.64
C LEU A 110 -6.32 4.72 8.50
N VAL A 111 -5.84 4.73 7.26
CA VAL A 111 -6.64 4.36 6.09
C VAL A 111 -7.09 2.91 6.21
N THR A 112 -6.19 1.97 6.52
CA THR A 112 -6.52 0.53 6.60
C THR A 112 -7.59 0.22 7.65
N TYR A 113 -7.59 0.92 8.78
CA TYR A 113 -8.53 0.66 9.88
C TYR A 113 -9.78 1.54 9.86
N ILE A 114 -9.71 2.72 9.24
CA ILE A 114 -10.80 3.69 9.19
C ILE A 114 -11.21 3.89 7.72
N PRO A 115 -12.06 3.00 7.17
CA PRO A 115 -12.49 3.09 5.78
C PRO A 115 -13.25 4.37 5.48
N GLU A 116 -13.83 5.02 6.50
CA GLU A 116 -14.48 6.34 6.35
C GLU A 116 -13.52 7.43 5.90
N ILE A 117 -12.24 7.41 6.27
CA ILE A 117 -11.27 8.42 5.79
C ILE A 117 -11.15 8.35 4.26
N THR A 118 -11.16 7.14 3.72
CA THR A 118 -11.05 6.91 2.28
C THR A 118 -12.38 6.95 1.54
N LEU A 119 -13.48 6.61 2.18
CA LEU A 119 -14.81 6.51 1.55
C LEU A 119 -15.66 7.77 1.76
N ALA A 120 -15.31 8.64 2.72
CA ALA A 120 -16.02 9.90 2.93
C ALA A 120 -15.94 10.82 1.71
N LEU A 121 -14.75 10.95 1.11
CA LEU A 121 -14.56 11.80 -0.06
C LEU A 121 -15.24 11.23 -1.33
N PRO A 122 -15.09 9.93 -1.68
CA PRO A 122 -15.85 9.29 -2.75
C PRO A 122 -17.36 9.42 -2.57
N ARG A 123 -17.90 9.13 -1.37
CA ARG A 123 -19.34 9.26 -1.09
C ARG A 123 -19.83 10.69 -1.24
N TRP A 124 -19.02 11.67 -0.86
CA TRP A 124 -19.36 13.09 -1.03
C TRP A 124 -19.36 13.51 -2.50
N LEU A 125 -18.52 12.89 -3.33
CA LEU A 125 -18.48 13.07 -4.78
C LEU A 125 -19.49 12.21 -5.55
N GLY A 126 -20.31 11.40 -4.85
CA GLY A 126 -21.38 10.59 -5.43
C GLY A 126 -20.95 9.21 -5.96
N PHE A 127 -19.80 8.70 -5.50
CA PHE A 127 -19.30 7.35 -5.78
C PHE A 127 -19.62 6.36 -4.65
#